data_AF-A0A956UTX9-F1
#
_entry.id   AF-A0A956UTX9-F1
#
_cell.length_a   1.000
_cell.length_b   1.000
_cell.length_c   1.000
_cell.angle_alpha   90.00
_cell.angle_beta   90.00
_cell.angle_gamma   90.00
#
_symmetry.space_group_name_H-M   'P 1'
#
loop_
_entity.id
_entity.type
_entity.pdbx_description
1 polymer ?
#
loop_
_entity_poly.entity_id
_entity_poly.type
_entity_poly.pdbx_seq_one_letter_code
_entity_poly.pdbx_strand_id
1 'polypeptide(L)'
;MDGSEITRWLLEGDPSIRWQVKANLLDADPADVAAERARVSSDGWGAELLSRQDAEGTWAGGAYNPKWTSTFYTLVLLRQLGLEPGEPRAARGMQILLDRGLRADGGLNYVTSVRGRPVSGETCITGMGLALGARFLPAFAGLEPLVANLIREQMADGGWNCQRSNGATHSSFHTTISALDGIQEWEARTGELSPELASARSRCHEFLFAHSLYQSHTTGRHAFPGIARFPFPPQWRYDMLRGLDYLQSVGAPRDPRVIPAIDLLLRARKSDGRWHARAPYRGASWIQVERAGEPGRWNTLRALRVLRWWDVRSESDAACGTAA
;
A
#
# COMPACT_ATOMS: atom_id res chain seq x y z
N MET A 1 3.55 -21.43 19.52
CA MET A 1 4.87 -20.79 19.35
C MET A 1 4.87 -19.49 20.11
N ASP A 2 5.95 -19.20 20.81
CA ASP A 2 6.21 -17.93 21.47
C ASP A 2 6.32 -16.81 20.41
N GLY A 3 5.76 -15.62 20.69
CA GLY A 3 5.88 -14.44 19.82
C GLY A 3 7.35 -14.09 19.50
N SER A 4 8.27 -14.42 20.41
CA SER A 4 9.73 -14.32 20.20
C SER A 4 10.24 -15.15 19.00
N GLU A 5 9.68 -16.34 18.78
CA GLU A 5 10.10 -17.23 17.69
C GLU A 5 9.66 -16.72 16.31
N ILE A 6 8.44 -16.19 16.21
CA ILE A 6 7.94 -15.61 14.96
C ILE A 6 8.75 -14.37 14.59
N THR A 7 9.07 -13.52 15.56
CA THR A 7 9.88 -12.31 15.34
C THR A 7 11.28 -12.67 14.85
N ARG A 8 11.94 -13.67 15.45
CA ARG A 8 13.25 -14.16 14.98
C ARG A 8 13.19 -14.65 13.53
N TRP A 9 12.18 -15.45 13.20
CA TRP A 9 11.98 -15.95 11.83
C TRP A 9 11.73 -14.82 10.82
N LEU A 10 11.01 -13.76 11.19
CA LEU A 10 10.84 -12.57 10.35
C LEU A 10 12.17 -11.83 10.15
N LEU A 11 13.00 -11.72 11.20
CA LEU A 11 14.32 -11.10 11.17
C LEU A 11 15.37 -11.89 10.35
N GLU A 12 15.11 -13.15 10.00
CA GLU A 12 15.91 -13.91 9.03
C GLU A 12 15.58 -13.59 7.57
N GLY A 13 14.55 -12.75 7.32
CA GLY A 13 14.07 -12.42 5.99
C GLY A 13 14.90 -11.35 5.25
N ASP A 14 14.34 -10.93 4.11
CA ASP A 14 14.83 -9.82 3.29
C ASP A 14 14.91 -8.51 4.12
N PRO A 15 15.85 -7.58 3.84
CA PRO A 15 15.88 -6.27 4.49
C PRO A 15 14.52 -5.57 4.51
N SER A 16 13.73 -5.73 3.45
CA SER A 16 12.36 -5.19 3.32
C SER A 16 11.42 -5.68 4.42
N ILE A 17 11.65 -6.87 4.99
CA ILE A 17 10.92 -7.39 6.16
C ILE A 17 11.58 -6.91 7.45
N ARG A 18 12.91 -6.98 7.54
CA ARG A 18 13.62 -6.77 8.81
C ARG A 18 13.48 -5.36 9.36
N TRP A 19 13.64 -4.34 8.52
CA TRP A 19 13.48 -2.95 8.96
C TRP A 19 12.06 -2.69 9.47
N GLN A 20 11.09 -3.34 8.83
CA GLN A 20 9.67 -3.25 9.16
C GLN A 20 9.34 -3.93 10.48
N VAL A 21 9.96 -5.07 10.78
CA VAL A 21 9.86 -5.73 12.09
C VAL A 21 10.47 -4.86 13.18
N LYS A 22 11.69 -4.34 12.96
CA LYS A 22 12.38 -3.44 13.89
C LYS A 22 11.50 -2.23 14.24
N ALA A 23 10.96 -1.57 13.22
CA ALA A 23 10.16 -0.36 13.38
C ALA A 23 8.79 -0.60 14.03
N ASN A 24 8.12 -1.70 13.71
CA ASN A 24 6.69 -1.85 14.02
C ASN A 24 6.37 -2.94 15.05
N LEU A 25 7.30 -3.85 15.34
CA LEU A 25 7.09 -4.95 16.28
C LEU A 25 8.07 -4.95 17.45
N LEU A 26 9.22 -4.28 17.32
CA LEU A 26 10.28 -4.30 18.33
C LEU A 26 10.55 -2.94 18.99
N ASP A 27 9.93 -1.86 18.50
CA ASP A 27 10.19 -0.49 18.95
C ASP A 27 11.70 -0.16 18.98
N ALA A 28 12.42 -0.67 17.98
CA ALA A 28 13.87 -0.48 17.89
C ALA A 28 14.21 1.00 17.69
N ASP A 29 15.45 1.36 18.02
CA ASP A 29 15.95 2.72 17.84
C ASP A 29 15.77 3.19 16.38
N PRO A 30 15.30 4.43 16.15
CA PRO A 30 15.12 4.96 14.80
C PRO A 30 16.37 4.88 13.92
N ALA A 31 17.57 5.00 14.48
CA ALA A 31 18.82 4.87 13.75
C ALA A 31 19.06 3.42 13.28
N ASP A 32 18.75 2.44 14.12
CA ASP A 32 18.84 1.01 13.75
C ASP A 32 17.82 0.65 12.67
N VAL A 33 16.62 1.22 12.75
CA VAL A 33 15.58 1.07 11.71
C VAL A 33 16.08 1.66 10.39
N ALA A 34 16.58 2.89 10.41
CA ALA A 34 17.09 3.57 9.22
C ALA A 34 18.28 2.81 8.59
N ALA A 35 19.21 2.34 9.42
CA ALA A 35 20.36 1.56 8.97
C ALA A 35 19.92 0.24 8.29
N GLU A 36 18.96 -0.49 8.87
CA GLU A 36 18.45 -1.71 8.25
C GLU A 36 17.67 -1.43 6.97
N ARG A 37 16.90 -0.33 6.94
CA ARG A 37 16.09 0.07 5.78
C ARG A 37 16.94 0.51 4.60
N ALA A 38 18.06 1.20 4.83
CA ALA A 38 19.00 1.62 3.79
C ALA A 38 19.50 0.44 2.93
N ARG A 39 19.61 -0.75 3.53
CA ARG A 39 20.02 -1.99 2.85
C ARG A 39 19.05 -2.46 1.78
N VAL A 40 17.79 -2.01 1.78
CA VAL A 40 16.82 -2.33 0.72
C VAL A 40 17.36 -1.93 -0.67
N SER A 41 18.20 -0.90 -0.74
CA SER A 41 18.79 -0.43 -2.00
C SER A 41 19.98 -1.26 -2.50
N SER A 42 20.62 -2.06 -1.63
CA SER A 42 21.86 -2.79 -1.92
C SER A 42 21.73 -4.32 -1.81
N ASP A 43 20.76 -4.79 -1.04
CA ASP A 43 20.55 -6.19 -0.71
C ASP A 43 19.12 -6.64 -1.09
N GLY A 44 18.98 -7.92 -1.47
CA GLY A 44 17.68 -8.58 -1.59
C GLY A 44 16.79 -8.06 -2.73
N TRP A 45 15.47 -8.08 -2.51
CA TRP A 45 14.46 -7.77 -3.52
C TRP A 45 14.56 -6.34 -4.06
N GLY A 46 14.84 -5.36 -3.21
CA GLY A 46 14.93 -3.96 -3.62
C GLY A 46 16.11 -3.74 -4.55
N ALA A 47 17.28 -4.29 -4.21
CA ALA A 47 18.47 -4.23 -5.05
C ALA A 47 18.28 -4.96 -6.39
N GLU A 48 17.63 -6.14 -6.37
CA GLU A 48 17.33 -6.85 -7.61
C GLU A 48 16.44 -6.02 -8.52
N LEU A 49 15.35 -5.43 -8.01
CA LEU A 49 14.47 -4.56 -8.80
C LEU A 49 15.22 -3.35 -9.36
N LEU A 50 16.04 -2.68 -8.54
CA LEU A 50 16.83 -1.53 -8.99
C LEU A 50 17.84 -1.89 -10.08
N SER A 51 18.39 -3.12 -10.05
CA SER A 51 19.29 -3.61 -11.10
C SER A 51 18.61 -3.84 -12.46
N ARG A 52 17.27 -3.94 -12.48
CA ARG A 52 16.48 -4.10 -13.72
C ARG A 52 16.16 -2.79 -14.43
N GLN A 53 16.56 -1.64 -13.86
CA GLN A 53 16.32 -0.35 -14.52
C GLN A 53 17.13 -0.27 -15.81
N ASP A 54 16.48 0.09 -16.90
CA ASP A 54 17.14 0.29 -18.19
C ASP A 54 17.87 1.66 -18.26
N ALA A 55 18.64 1.86 -19.33
CA ALA A 55 19.46 3.06 -19.52
C ALA A 55 18.62 4.34 -19.58
N GLU A 56 17.37 4.23 -20.03
CA GLU A 56 16.39 5.31 -20.12
C GLU A 56 15.83 5.70 -18.74
N GLY A 57 16.01 4.86 -17.73
CA GLY A 57 15.50 5.07 -16.37
C GLY A 57 14.12 4.45 -16.16
N THR A 58 13.68 3.57 -17.05
CA THR A 58 12.41 2.84 -16.99
C THR A 58 12.61 1.38 -16.59
N TRP A 59 11.50 0.66 -16.44
CA TRP A 59 11.48 -0.79 -16.32
C TRP A 59 10.62 -1.39 -17.42
N ALA A 60 11.15 -2.43 -18.06
CA ALA A 60 10.54 -3.11 -19.21
C ALA A 60 10.15 -2.14 -20.35
N GLY A 61 10.85 -1.00 -20.49
CA GLY A 61 10.57 0.03 -21.49
C GLY A 61 9.20 0.73 -21.38
N GLY A 62 8.43 0.45 -20.33
CA GLY A 62 7.01 0.79 -20.25
C GLY A 62 6.68 1.71 -19.07
N ALA A 63 5.74 2.65 -19.27
CA ALA A 63 5.24 3.49 -18.18
C ALA A 63 4.32 2.69 -17.24
N TYR A 64 3.12 2.31 -17.71
CA TYR A 64 2.12 1.60 -16.91
C TYR A 64 1.93 0.12 -17.31
N ASN A 65 2.14 -0.19 -18.59
CA ASN A 65 2.13 -1.56 -19.13
C ASN A 65 3.54 -1.93 -19.62
N PRO A 66 3.91 -3.23 -19.61
CA PRO A 66 3.11 -4.37 -19.15
C PRO A 66 2.99 -4.44 -17.62
N LYS A 67 1.83 -4.84 -17.11
CA LYS A 67 1.68 -5.19 -15.69
C LYS A 67 2.36 -6.57 -15.45
N TRP A 68 3.19 -6.79 -14.44
CA TRP A 68 3.55 -5.93 -13.29
C TRP A 68 5.01 -5.43 -13.33
N THR A 69 5.64 -5.48 -14.51
CA THR A 69 7.06 -5.18 -14.68
C THR A 69 7.33 -3.76 -15.19
N SER A 70 6.29 -3.00 -15.56
CA SER A 70 6.42 -1.61 -15.97
C SER A 70 7.04 -0.72 -14.89
N THR A 71 7.52 0.45 -15.30
CA THR A 71 8.08 1.48 -14.41
C THR A 71 7.14 1.76 -13.25
N PHE A 72 5.84 1.97 -13.51
CA PHE A 72 4.86 2.29 -12.48
C PHE A 72 4.76 1.19 -11.41
N TYR A 73 4.59 -0.08 -11.82
CA TYR A 73 4.42 -1.17 -10.85
C TYR A 73 5.71 -1.59 -10.16
N THR A 74 6.85 -1.37 -10.82
CA THR A 74 8.15 -1.57 -10.17
C THR A 74 8.36 -0.55 -9.05
N LEU A 75 8.05 0.73 -9.29
CA LEU A 75 8.12 1.76 -8.25
C LEU A 75 7.10 1.55 -7.12
N VAL A 76 5.89 1.07 -7.43
CA VAL A 76 4.91 0.68 -6.40
C VAL A 76 5.48 -0.40 -5.48
N LEU A 77 6.13 -1.42 -6.06
CA LEU A 77 6.75 -2.48 -5.26
C LEU A 77 7.93 -1.94 -4.45
N LEU A 78 8.84 -1.16 -5.04
CA LEU A 78 9.97 -0.55 -4.34
C LEU A 78 9.53 0.31 -3.15
N ARG A 79 8.42 1.07 -3.28
CA ARG A 79 7.80 1.80 -2.16
C ARG A 79 7.38 0.85 -1.03
N GLN A 80 6.69 -0.25 -1.37
CA GLN A 80 6.23 -1.25 -0.39
C GLN A 80 7.38 -1.97 0.32
N LEU A 81 8.48 -2.23 -0.40
CA LEU A 81 9.71 -2.80 0.17
C LEU A 81 10.40 -1.83 1.15
N GLY A 82 10.09 -0.54 1.07
CA GLY A 82 10.64 0.49 1.94
C GLY A 82 11.88 1.15 1.37
N LEU A 83 12.07 1.19 0.05
CA LEU A 83 13.16 1.94 -0.58
C LEU A 83 13.22 3.37 -0.03
N GLU A 84 14.41 3.92 0.18
CA GLU A 84 14.59 5.24 0.78
C GLU A 84 13.93 6.37 -0.04
N PRO A 85 13.36 7.40 0.62
CA PRO A 85 12.88 8.58 -0.09
C PRO A 85 14.01 9.20 -0.92
N GLY A 86 13.68 9.70 -2.11
CA GLY A 86 14.66 10.35 -2.98
C GLY A 86 15.74 9.45 -3.60
N GLU A 87 15.61 8.12 -3.54
CA GLU A 87 16.56 7.22 -4.20
C GLU A 87 16.67 7.57 -5.71
N PRO A 88 17.89 7.81 -6.26
CA PRO A 88 18.03 8.45 -7.57
C PRO A 88 17.43 7.68 -8.75
N ARG A 89 17.50 6.35 -8.75
CA ARG A 89 16.93 5.50 -9.80
C ARG A 89 15.41 5.56 -9.75
N ALA A 90 14.83 5.47 -8.55
CA ALA A 90 13.39 5.60 -8.36
C ALA A 90 12.88 7.01 -8.72
N ALA A 91 13.61 8.05 -8.32
CA ALA A 91 13.31 9.45 -8.66
C ALA A 91 13.28 9.66 -10.18
N ARG A 92 14.28 9.15 -10.90
CA ARG A 92 14.34 9.22 -12.37
C ARG A 92 13.13 8.55 -13.03
N GLY A 93 12.80 7.33 -12.60
CA GLY A 93 11.62 6.62 -13.12
C GLY A 93 10.32 7.38 -12.84
N MET A 94 10.18 7.95 -11.64
CA MET A 94 9.01 8.72 -11.26
C MET A 94 8.87 10.03 -12.05
N GLN A 95 9.98 10.72 -12.36
CA GLN A 95 9.94 11.91 -13.21
C GLN A 95 9.42 11.57 -14.60
N ILE A 96 9.91 10.48 -15.21
CA ILE A 96 9.44 10.00 -16.52
C ILE A 96 7.94 9.68 -16.50
N LEU A 97 7.46 9.09 -15.41
CA LEU A 97 6.04 8.80 -15.23
C LEU A 97 5.20 10.08 -15.16
N LEU A 98 5.65 11.09 -14.41
CA LEU A 98 4.96 12.37 -14.31
C LEU A 98 4.90 13.08 -15.67
N ASP A 99 6.04 13.18 -16.36
CA ASP A 99 6.16 13.84 -17.67
C ASP A 99 5.25 13.20 -18.73
N ARG A 100 5.14 11.87 -18.73
CA ARG A 100 4.30 11.12 -19.69
C ARG A 100 2.83 11.06 -19.28
N GLY A 101 2.57 11.08 -17.97
CA GLY A 101 1.29 10.70 -17.38
C GLY A 101 0.36 11.87 -17.07
N LEU A 102 0.87 13.07 -16.81
CA LEU A 102 0.07 14.21 -16.37
C LEU A 102 -0.92 14.67 -17.46
N ARG A 103 -2.17 14.88 -17.07
CA ARG A 103 -3.26 15.30 -17.96
C ARG A 103 -3.75 16.71 -17.59
N ALA A 104 -4.50 17.32 -18.50
CA ALA A 104 -4.98 18.70 -18.36
C ALA A 104 -5.90 18.90 -17.15
N ASP A 105 -6.52 17.83 -16.65
CA ASP A 105 -7.37 17.83 -15.46
C ASP A 105 -6.59 17.59 -14.16
N GLY A 106 -5.26 17.60 -14.23
CA GLY A 106 -4.36 17.38 -13.09
C GLY A 106 -4.24 15.93 -12.64
N GLY A 107 -4.89 14.98 -13.31
CA GLY A 107 -4.76 13.56 -12.99
C GLY A 107 -3.68 12.86 -13.81
N LEU A 108 -3.36 11.61 -13.45
CA LEU A 108 -2.46 10.76 -14.23
C LEU A 108 -3.24 9.76 -15.07
N ASN A 109 -2.82 9.58 -16.32
CA ASN A 109 -3.25 8.50 -17.18
C ASN A 109 -2.13 8.14 -18.16
N TYR A 110 -1.96 6.88 -18.55
CA TYR A 110 -0.93 6.48 -19.53
C TYR A 110 -1.52 6.01 -20.88
N VAL A 111 -2.84 6.12 -21.03
CA VAL A 111 -3.51 6.12 -22.33
C VAL A 111 -3.58 7.56 -22.82
N THR A 112 -3.04 7.82 -24.01
CA THR A 112 -2.91 9.19 -24.55
C THR A 112 -4.19 9.67 -25.24
N SER A 113 -4.91 8.77 -25.92
CA SER A 113 -6.22 9.07 -26.51
C SER A 113 -7.08 7.81 -26.64
N VAL A 114 -8.40 8.00 -26.66
CA VAL A 114 -9.37 6.97 -27.05
C VAL A 114 -10.21 7.53 -28.20
N ARG A 115 -10.17 6.87 -29.36
CA ARG A 115 -10.85 7.34 -30.59
C ARG A 115 -10.49 8.78 -30.96
N GLY A 116 -9.22 9.15 -30.78
CA GLY A 116 -8.70 10.50 -31.09
C GLY A 116 -9.08 11.59 -30.08
N ARG A 117 -9.77 11.25 -28.99
CA ARG A 117 -10.11 12.22 -27.92
C ARG A 117 -9.14 12.10 -26.75
N PRO A 118 -8.70 13.24 -26.16
CA PRO A 118 -7.92 13.23 -24.93
C PRO A 118 -8.63 12.46 -23.81
N VAL A 119 -7.86 11.75 -22.99
CA VAL A 119 -8.37 11.01 -21.83
C VAL A 119 -8.11 11.80 -20.55
N SER A 120 -9.09 11.82 -19.65
CA SER A 120 -8.93 12.36 -18.29
C SER A 120 -7.98 11.49 -17.45
N GLY A 121 -7.54 12.02 -16.32
CA GLY A 121 -6.85 11.23 -15.31
C GLY A 121 -7.69 10.05 -14.83
N GLU A 122 -7.01 8.96 -14.45
CA GLU A 122 -7.61 7.85 -13.70
C GLU A 122 -7.25 8.01 -12.23
N THR A 123 -8.22 8.25 -11.35
CA THR A 123 -8.00 8.56 -9.94
C THR A 123 -7.15 7.52 -9.19
N CYS A 124 -7.26 6.24 -9.57
CA CYS A 124 -6.47 5.13 -9.03
C CYS A 124 -5.00 5.25 -9.41
N ILE A 125 -4.71 5.68 -10.65
CA ILE A 125 -3.34 5.99 -11.10
C ILE A 125 -2.86 7.29 -10.45
N THR A 126 -3.70 8.33 -10.38
CA THR A 126 -3.38 9.59 -9.70
C THR A 126 -2.98 9.37 -8.25
N GLY A 127 -3.75 8.59 -7.49
CA GLY A 127 -3.50 8.29 -6.08
C GLY A 127 -2.17 7.56 -5.86
N MET A 128 -1.95 6.47 -6.60
CA MET A 128 -0.65 5.77 -6.55
C MET A 128 0.50 6.67 -7.03
N GLY A 129 0.27 7.50 -8.05
CA GLY A 129 1.29 8.42 -8.57
C GLY A 129 1.65 9.52 -7.59
N LEU A 130 0.68 10.05 -6.84
CA LEU A 130 0.95 10.96 -5.72
C LEU A 130 1.80 10.25 -4.66
N ALA A 131 1.49 8.99 -4.34
CA ALA A 131 2.27 8.21 -3.39
C ALA A 131 3.74 8.06 -3.83
N LEU A 132 3.95 7.70 -5.10
CA LEU A 132 5.29 7.56 -5.68
C LEU A 132 6.03 8.89 -5.80
N GLY A 133 5.33 9.94 -6.25
CA GLY A 133 5.87 11.29 -6.42
C GLY A 133 6.31 11.88 -5.08
N ALA A 134 5.42 11.87 -4.09
CA ALA A 134 5.72 12.30 -2.74
C ALA A 134 6.90 11.49 -2.17
N ARG A 135 7.02 10.20 -2.48
CA ARG A 135 8.12 9.41 -1.97
C ARG A 135 9.47 9.65 -2.63
N PHE A 136 9.52 9.70 -3.95
CA PHE A 136 10.77 9.56 -4.69
C PHE A 136 11.24 10.85 -5.37
N LEU A 137 10.36 11.79 -5.69
CA LEU A 137 10.82 13.03 -6.32
C LEU A 137 11.51 13.94 -5.29
N PRO A 138 12.65 14.57 -5.62
CA PRO A 138 13.35 15.45 -4.67
C PRO A 138 12.56 16.75 -4.39
N ALA A 139 11.72 17.20 -5.33
CA ALA A 139 10.89 18.40 -5.19
C ALA A 139 9.39 18.05 -5.38
N PHE A 140 8.52 18.91 -4.84
CA PHE A 140 7.07 18.78 -5.01
C PHE A 140 6.55 19.25 -6.37
N ALA A 141 7.36 20.02 -7.11
CA ALA A 141 6.95 20.64 -8.37
C ALA A 141 6.27 19.64 -9.31
N GLY A 142 4.97 19.85 -9.56
CA GLY A 142 4.15 19.01 -10.43
C GLY A 142 3.29 17.97 -9.72
N LEU A 143 3.32 17.91 -8.38
CA LEU A 143 2.46 17.03 -7.58
C LEU A 143 1.18 17.71 -7.08
N GLU A 144 1.19 19.03 -6.96
CA GLU A 144 0.03 19.83 -6.53
C GLU A 144 -1.21 19.60 -7.41
N PRO A 145 -1.11 19.47 -8.75
CA PRO A 145 -2.26 19.11 -9.58
C PRO A 145 -2.86 17.75 -9.22
N LEU A 146 -2.04 16.77 -8.79
CA LEU A 146 -2.54 15.45 -8.39
C LEU A 146 -3.36 15.55 -7.11
N VAL A 147 -2.91 16.34 -6.13
CA VAL A 147 -3.65 16.62 -4.89
C VAL A 147 -4.99 17.27 -5.20
N ALA A 148 -5.00 18.32 -6.02
CA ALA A 148 -6.22 19.00 -6.43
C ALA A 148 -7.18 18.06 -7.18
N ASN A 149 -6.65 17.18 -8.02
CA ASN A 149 -7.43 16.15 -8.72
C ASN A 149 -8.09 15.18 -7.73
N LEU A 150 -7.37 14.66 -6.74
CA LEU A 150 -7.93 13.75 -5.74
C LEU A 150 -9.06 14.40 -4.93
N ILE A 151 -8.89 15.65 -4.48
CA ILE A 151 -9.94 16.37 -3.76
C ILE A 151 -11.20 16.51 -4.62
N ARG A 152 -11.03 16.93 -5.88
CA ARG A 152 -12.14 17.16 -6.81
C ARG A 152 -12.88 15.88 -7.22
N GLU A 153 -12.16 14.77 -7.35
CA GLU A 153 -12.72 13.49 -7.80
C GLU A 153 -13.36 12.66 -6.66
N GLN A 154 -13.31 13.14 -5.41
CA GLN A 154 -13.90 12.42 -4.29
C GLN A 154 -15.42 12.34 -4.44
N MET A 155 -15.96 11.14 -4.27
CA MET A 155 -17.40 10.88 -4.43
C MET A 155 -18.18 11.25 -3.17
N ALA A 156 -19.51 11.29 -3.31
CA ALA A 156 -20.43 11.69 -2.23
C ALA A 156 -20.37 10.72 -1.03
N ASP A 157 -20.12 9.44 -1.27
CA ASP A 157 -19.95 8.42 -0.23
C ASP A 157 -18.55 8.42 0.42
N GLY A 158 -17.68 9.38 0.07
CA GLY A 158 -16.39 9.62 0.72
C GLY A 158 -15.21 8.86 0.12
N GLY A 159 -15.42 7.90 -0.78
CA GLY A 159 -14.33 7.20 -1.48
C GLY A 159 -14.05 7.78 -2.87
N TRP A 160 -13.42 6.96 -3.70
CA TRP A 160 -13.14 7.26 -5.11
C TRP A 160 -13.48 6.09 -6.03
N ASN A 161 -13.72 6.39 -7.32
CA ASN A 161 -13.91 5.38 -8.35
C ASN A 161 -13.34 5.84 -9.71
N CYS A 162 -12.41 5.06 -10.27
CA CYS A 162 -11.88 5.26 -11.62
C CYS A 162 -12.96 5.22 -12.72
N GLN A 163 -14.14 4.65 -12.44
CA GLN A 163 -15.29 4.59 -13.35
C GLN A 163 -16.30 5.72 -13.13
N ARG A 164 -15.99 6.74 -12.31
CA ARG A 164 -16.89 7.90 -12.08
C ARG A 164 -17.26 8.59 -13.39
N SER A 165 -16.29 8.85 -14.26
CA SER A 165 -16.52 9.43 -15.60
C SER A 165 -17.34 8.53 -16.53
N ASN A 166 -17.44 7.23 -16.22
CA ASN A 166 -18.25 6.24 -16.93
C ASN A 166 -19.58 5.94 -16.22
N GLY A 167 -20.00 6.78 -15.26
CA GLY A 167 -21.32 6.72 -14.63
C GLY A 167 -21.38 5.93 -13.31
N ALA A 168 -20.24 5.54 -12.72
CA ALA A 168 -20.26 4.92 -11.39
C ALA A 168 -20.80 5.90 -10.34
N THR A 169 -21.81 5.46 -9.59
CA THR A 169 -22.45 6.25 -8.51
C THR A 169 -21.91 5.94 -7.12
N HIS A 170 -21.10 4.89 -6.98
CA HIS A 170 -20.50 4.45 -5.72
C HIS A 170 -18.99 4.33 -5.84
N SER A 171 -18.31 4.56 -4.73
CA SER A 171 -16.87 4.38 -4.61
C SER A 171 -16.45 2.92 -4.71
N SER A 172 -15.20 2.71 -5.12
CA SER A 172 -14.58 1.39 -5.24
C SER A 172 -13.43 1.27 -4.25
N PHE A 173 -13.36 0.16 -3.51
CA PHE A 173 -12.25 -0.09 -2.58
C PHE A 173 -10.87 0.03 -3.24
N HIS A 174 -10.74 -0.42 -4.50
CA HIS A 174 -9.49 -0.39 -5.26
C HIS A 174 -8.99 1.04 -5.53
N THR A 175 -9.87 1.91 -6.01
CA THR A 175 -9.50 3.31 -6.26
C THR A 175 -9.30 4.05 -4.94
N THR A 176 -10.19 3.79 -3.97
CA THR A 176 -10.15 4.40 -2.65
C THR A 176 -8.82 4.16 -1.93
N ILE A 177 -8.33 2.92 -1.84
CA ILE A 177 -7.05 2.64 -1.18
C ILE A 177 -5.86 3.23 -1.92
N SER A 178 -5.94 3.32 -3.25
CA SER A 178 -4.90 3.95 -4.07
C SER A 178 -4.82 5.47 -3.79
N ALA A 179 -5.95 6.14 -3.58
CA ALA A 179 -5.98 7.54 -3.17
C ALA A 179 -5.43 7.73 -1.75
N LEU A 180 -5.78 6.84 -0.82
CA LEU A 180 -5.26 6.87 0.55
C LEU A 180 -3.75 6.67 0.65
N ASP A 181 -3.16 5.79 -0.19
CA ASP A 181 -1.71 5.66 -0.31
C ASP A 181 -1.06 7.01 -0.68
N GLY A 182 -1.67 7.75 -1.60
CA GLY A 182 -1.20 9.08 -2.01
C GLY A 182 -1.27 10.11 -0.90
N ILE A 183 -2.40 10.16 -0.19
CA ILE A 183 -2.60 11.09 0.94
C ILE A 183 -1.61 10.77 2.08
N GLN A 184 -1.36 9.49 2.36
CA GLN A 184 -0.42 9.08 3.40
C GLN A 184 1.01 9.50 3.11
N GLU A 185 1.52 9.22 1.91
CA GLU A 185 2.90 9.63 1.56
C GLU A 185 3.02 11.14 1.42
N TRP A 186 1.94 11.84 1.02
CA TRP A 186 1.90 13.29 1.02
C TRP A 186 2.09 13.84 2.44
N GLU A 187 1.27 13.40 3.41
CA GLU A 187 1.39 13.79 4.82
C GLU A 187 2.76 13.45 5.40
N ALA A 188 3.28 12.26 5.12
CA ALA A 188 4.60 11.84 5.60
C ALA A 188 5.72 12.77 5.11
N ARG A 189 5.55 13.40 3.94
CA ARG A 189 6.54 14.32 3.38
C ARG A 189 6.34 15.77 3.83
N THR A 190 5.09 16.24 3.91
CA THR A 190 4.79 17.63 4.30
C THR A 190 4.79 17.83 5.81
N GLY A 191 4.57 16.76 6.58
CA GLY A 191 4.37 16.79 8.03
C GLY A 191 2.91 17.10 8.44
N GLU A 192 2.08 17.56 7.50
CA GLU A 192 0.67 17.91 7.76
C GLU A 192 -0.20 17.78 6.50
N LEU A 193 -1.51 17.61 6.70
CA LEU A 193 -2.51 17.67 5.64
C LEU A 193 -3.23 19.02 5.65
N SER A 194 -3.56 19.52 4.47
CA SER A 194 -4.52 20.62 4.36
C SER A 194 -5.89 20.19 4.93
N PRO A 195 -6.74 21.13 5.39
CA PRO A 195 -8.08 20.81 5.90
C PRO A 195 -8.91 19.98 4.91
N GLU A 196 -8.79 20.24 3.61
CA GLU A 196 -9.49 19.52 2.55
C GLU A 196 -9.01 18.07 2.43
N LEU A 197 -7.69 17.82 2.46
CA LEU A 197 -7.15 16.46 2.44
C LEU A 197 -7.43 15.70 3.73
N ALA A 198 -7.36 16.36 4.88
CA ALA A 198 -7.71 15.77 6.16
C ALA A 198 -9.19 15.36 6.18
N SER A 199 -10.07 16.24 5.69
CA SER A 199 -11.50 15.94 5.50
C SER A 199 -11.69 14.78 4.52
N ALA A 200 -11.01 14.80 3.37
CA ALA A 200 -11.10 13.74 2.38
C ALA A 200 -10.69 12.37 2.95
N ARG A 201 -9.58 12.31 3.70
CA ARG A 201 -9.15 11.11 4.41
C ARG A 201 -10.20 10.62 5.41
N SER A 202 -10.77 11.53 6.22
CA SER A 202 -11.78 11.20 7.22
C SER A 202 -13.05 10.60 6.59
N ARG A 203 -13.60 11.24 5.53
CA ARG A 203 -14.77 10.69 4.82
C ARG A 203 -14.48 9.34 4.18
N CYS A 204 -13.24 9.12 3.74
CA CYS A 204 -12.82 7.85 3.20
C CYS A 204 -12.69 6.75 4.27
N HIS A 205 -12.21 7.08 5.48
CA HIS A 205 -12.21 6.14 6.60
C HIS A 205 -13.65 5.73 6.92
N GLU A 206 -14.59 6.68 6.96
CA GLU A 206 -16.01 6.38 7.14
C GLU A 206 -16.56 5.48 6.03
N PHE A 207 -16.22 5.72 4.76
CA PHE A 207 -16.56 4.82 3.65
C PHE A 207 -16.09 3.38 3.94
N LEU A 208 -14.84 3.20 4.37
CA LEU A 208 -14.31 1.88 4.67
C LEU A 208 -15.00 1.23 5.88
N PHE A 209 -15.27 1.99 6.94
CA PHE A 209 -15.94 1.50 8.15
C PHE A 209 -17.41 1.13 7.92
N ALA A 210 -18.14 1.91 7.12
CA ALA A 210 -19.51 1.61 6.71
C ALA A 210 -19.62 0.27 5.96
N HIS A 211 -18.50 -0.24 5.44
CA HIS A 211 -18.40 -1.52 4.75
C HIS A 211 -17.68 -2.60 5.58
N SER A 212 -17.43 -2.37 6.87
CA SER A 212 -16.63 -3.27 7.72
C SER A 212 -15.30 -3.68 7.07
N LEU A 213 -14.72 -2.79 6.25
CA LEU A 213 -13.57 -3.00 5.34
C LEU A 213 -13.75 -3.99 4.19
N TYR A 214 -14.68 -4.95 4.23
CA TYR A 214 -14.74 -6.00 3.20
C TYR A 214 -16.14 -6.43 2.76
N GLN A 215 -17.18 -5.87 3.37
CA GLN A 215 -18.57 -6.23 3.10
C GLN A 215 -19.23 -5.21 2.16
N SER A 216 -20.26 -5.65 1.46
CA SER A 216 -21.23 -4.74 0.83
C SER A 216 -22.17 -4.23 1.93
N HIS A 217 -22.30 -2.91 2.06
CA HIS A 217 -23.21 -2.30 3.04
C HIS A 217 -24.68 -2.66 2.79
N THR A 218 -25.02 -3.08 1.56
CA THR A 218 -26.39 -3.51 1.19
C THR A 218 -26.66 -4.98 1.52
N THR A 219 -25.67 -5.86 1.38
CA THR A 219 -25.89 -7.33 1.45
C THR A 219 -25.23 -8.00 2.64
N GLY A 220 -24.29 -7.34 3.33
CA GLY A 220 -23.47 -7.92 4.39
C GLY A 220 -22.48 -9.00 3.91
N ARG A 221 -22.50 -9.39 2.63
CA ARG A 221 -21.56 -10.35 2.02
C ARG A 221 -20.29 -9.65 1.59
N HIS A 222 -19.26 -10.42 1.23
CA HIS A 222 -18.03 -9.89 0.64
C HIS A 222 -18.34 -8.95 -0.55
N ALA A 223 -17.74 -7.75 -0.54
CA ALA A 223 -18.01 -6.73 -1.56
C ALA A 223 -17.59 -7.17 -2.98
N PHE A 224 -16.54 -7.99 -3.09
CA PHE A 224 -16.13 -8.61 -4.36
C PHE A 224 -15.29 -9.89 -4.15
N PRO A 225 -15.17 -10.75 -5.17
CA PRO A 225 -14.35 -11.97 -5.09
C PRO A 225 -12.87 -11.67 -4.77
N GLY A 226 -12.34 -12.38 -3.77
CA GLY A 226 -10.93 -12.28 -3.39
C GLY A 226 -10.56 -11.15 -2.42
N ILE A 227 -11.55 -10.39 -1.92
CA ILE A 227 -11.31 -9.33 -0.92
C ILE A 227 -10.66 -9.84 0.38
N ALA A 228 -10.83 -11.12 0.71
CA ALA A 228 -10.23 -11.78 1.88
C ALA A 228 -9.01 -12.68 1.52
N ARG A 229 -8.38 -12.48 0.35
CA ARG A 229 -7.33 -13.39 -0.16
C ARG A 229 -5.93 -13.10 0.36
N PHE A 230 -5.58 -11.84 0.67
CA PHE A 230 -4.27 -11.38 1.14
C PHE A 230 -3.06 -11.70 0.23
N PRO A 231 -3.10 -11.41 -1.08
CA PRO A 231 -1.91 -11.51 -1.91
C PRO A 231 -0.87 -10.46 -1.52
N PHE A 232 0.40 -10.79 -1.71
CA PHE A 232 1.49 -9.83 -1.70
C PHE A 232 2.38 -10.04 -2.94
N PRO A 233 2.79 -8.96 -3.64
CA PRO A 233 2.31 -7.58 -3.48
C PRO A 233 0.84 -7.41 -3.90
N PRO A 234 0.07 -6.50 -3.27
CA PRO A 234 -1.34 -6.29 -3.60
C PRO A 234 -1.55 -5.48 -4.90
N GLN A 235 -0.48 -4.89 -5.46
CA GLN A 235 -0.54 -4.03 -6.66
C GLN A 235 -1.45 -2.81 -6.43
N TRP A 236 -2.39 -2.52 -7.34
CA TRP A 236 -3.44 -1.50 -7.15
C TRP A 236 -4.68 -2.05 -6.43
N ARG A 237 -4.73 -3.36 -6.17
CA ARG A 237 -5.94 -4.01 -5.68
C ARG A 237 -6.05 -3.88 -4.18
N TYR A 238 -7.30 -3.86 -3.75
CA TYR A 238 -7.68 -3.88 -2.35
C TYR A 238 -7.90 -5.31 -1.91
N ASP A 239 -7.45 -5.60 -0.70
CA ASP A 239 -7.88 -6.71 0.12
C ASP A 239 -8.01 -6.22 1.57
N MET A 240 -8.77 -6.94 2.38
CA MET A 240 -9.09 -6.55 3.75
C MET A 240 -7.84 -6.39 4.61
N LEU A 241 -6.80 -7.22 4.43
CA LEU A 241 -5.54 -7.06 5.19
C LEU A 241 -4.80 -5.80 4.75
N ARG A 242 -4.79 -5.45 3.46
CA ARG A 242 -4.26 -4.15 3.00
C ARG A 242 -5.01 -2.98 3.64
N GLY A 243 -6.34 -3.06 3.75
CA GLY A 243 -7.13 -2.02 4.40
C GLY A 243 -6.80 -1.86 5.88
N LEU A 244 -6.70 -2.97 6.61
CA LEU A 244 -6.29 -2.98 8.01
C LEU A 244 -4.86 -2.46 8.20
N ASP A 245 -3.93 -2.90 7.35
CA ASP A 245 -2.52 -2.49 7.40
C ASP A 245 -2.33 -1.00 7.06
N TYR A 246 -3.20 -0.45 6.20
CA TYR A 246 -3.28 1.00 6.00
C TYR A 246 -3.74 1.72 7.27
N LEU A 247 -4.86 1.31 7.87
CA LEU A 247 -5.41 1.96 9.07
C LEU A 247 -4.41 1.97 10.23
N GLN A 248 -3.70 0.85 10.46
CA GLN A 248 -2.67 0.81 11.49
C GLN A 248 -1.50 1.75 11.17
N SER A 249 -1.09 1.83 9.91
CA SER A 249 0.08 2.63 9.51
C SER A 249 -0.11 4.14 9.64
N VAL A 250 -1.37 4.61 9.63
CA VAL A 250 -1.71 6.02 9.85
C VAL A 250 -2.24 6.29 11.25
N GLY A 251 -2.17 5.31 12.16
CA GLY A 251 -2.68 5.44 13.52
C GLY A 251 -4.17 5.77 13.57
N ALA A 252 -4.98 5.25 12.64
CA ALA A 252 -6.40 5.54 12.60
C ALA A 252 -7.09 5.12 13.92
N PRO A 253 -8.19 5.79 14.33
CA PRO A 253 -8.99 5.35 15.46
C PRO A 253 -9.50 3.92 15.27
N ARG A 254 -9.54 3.15 16.36
CA ARG A 254 -10.08 1.79 16.36
C ARG A 254 -11.61 1.85 16.33
N ASP A 255 -12.20 1.66 15.14
CA ASP A 255 -13.66 1.66 14.96
C ASP A 255 -14.25 0.24 15.16
N PRO A 256 -15.22 0.02 16.06
CA PRO A 256 -15.81 -1.29 16.33
C PRO A 256 -16.37 -2.03 15.11
N ARG A 257 -16.75 -1.32 14.03
CA ARG A 257 -17.20 -1.94 12.77
C ARG A 257 -16.11 -2.76 12.08
N VAL A 258 -14.85 -2.61 12.50
CA VAL A 258 -13.70 -3.37 11.99
C VAL A 258 -13.54 -4.73 12.69
N ILE A 259 -14.22 -4.99 13.82
CA ILE A 259 -14.12 -6.26 14.57
C ILE A 259 -14.30 -7.50 13.68
N PRO A 260 -15.31 -7.59 12.79
CA PRO A 260 -15.47 -8.76 11.93
C PRO A 260 -14.27 -9.00 10.99
N ALA A 261 -13.56 -7.94 10.61
CA ALA A 261 -12.35 -8.02 9.78
C ALA A 261 -11.17 -8.55 10.60
N ILE A 262 -11.02 -8.10 11.85
CA ILE A 262 -10.01 -8.61 12.80
C ILE A 262 -10.24 -10.10 13.08
N ASP A 263 -11.48 -10.52 13.32
CA ASP A 263 -11.81 -11.92 13.55
C ASP A 263 -11.48 -12.79 12.33
N LEU A 264 -11.72 -12.28 11.12
CA LEU A 264 -11.36 -12.99 9.90
C LEU A 264 -9.84 -13.10 9.73
N LEU A 265 -9.10 -12.05 10.10
CA LEU A 265 -7.64 -12.08 10.14
C LEU A 265 -7.12 -13.12 11.13
N LEU A 266 -7.68 -13.17 12.35
CA LEU A 266 -7.32 -14.14 13.39
C LEU A 266 -7.62 -15.58 12.93
N ARG A 267 -8.79 -15.84 12.33
CA ARG A 267 -9.14 -17.15 11.75
C ARG A 267 -8.22 -17.58 10.61
N ALA A 268 -7.59 -16.63 9.91
CA ALA A 268 -6.65 -16.93 8.85
C ALA A 268 -5.26 -17.36 9.36
N ARG A 269 -4.96 -17.12 10.65
CA ARG A 269 -3.73 -17.54 11.31
C ARG A 269 -3.63 -19.07 11.30
N LYS A 270 -2.45 -19.59 10.97
CA LYS A 270 -2.19 -21.03 11.00
C LYS A 270 -1.77 -21.50 12.39
N SER A 271 -1.75 -22.81 12.58
CA SER A 271 -1.35 -23.43 13.85
C SER A 271 0.08 -23.08 14.27
N ASP A 272 0.91 -22.72 13.30
CA ASP A 272 2.28 -22.23 13.49
C ASP A 272 2.34 -20.73 13.89
N GLY A 273 1.19 -20.08 14.02
CA GLY A 273 1.07 -18.68 14.39
C GLY A 273 1.32 -17.69 13.23
N ARG A 274 1.53 -18.18 12.00
CA ARG A 274 1.88 -17.37 10.82
C ARG A 274 0.71 -17.27 9.85
N TRP A 275 0.83 -16.38 8.87
CA TRP A 275 -0.10 -16.27 7.75
C TRP A 275 0.61 -16.68 6.47
N HIS A 276 0.04 -17.64 5.76
CA HIS A 276 0.67 -18.17 4.56
C HIS A 276 0.63 -17.18 3.39
N ALA A 277 1.66 -17.22 2.56
CA ALA A 277 1.73 -16.51 1.29
C ALA A 277 0.66 -17.05 0.32
N ARG A 278 0.22 -16.17 -0.57
CA ARG A 278 -0.92 -16.41 -1.46
C ARG A 278 -0.49 -16.20 -2.90
N ALA A 279 -1.15 -16.90 -3.82
CA ALA A 279 -0.84 -16.80 -5.23
C ALA A 279 -0.88 -15.32 -5.68
N PRO A 280 0.18 -14.82 -6.34
CA PRO A 280 0.21 -13.45 -6.82
C PRO A 280 -0.86 -13.24 -7.89
N TYR A 281 -1.12 -11.99 -8.24
CA TYR A 281 -1.94 -11.70 -9.42
C TYR A 281 -1.21 -12.12 -10.69
N ARG A 282 -1.94 -12.71 -11.65
CA ARG A 282 -1.37 -13.13 -12.95
C ARG A 282 -0.69 -11.94 -13.64
N GLY A 283 0.41 -12.22 -14.32
CA GLY A 283 1.22 -11.24 -15.03
C GLY A 283 2.71 -11.56 -14.91
N ALA A 284 3.54 -10.87 -15.67
CA ALA A 284 4.98 -10.95 -15.52
C ALA A 284 5.41 -10.31 -14.19
N SER A 285 6.45 -10.86 -13.57
CA SER A 285 7.07 -10.35 -12.35
C SER A 285 8.59 -10.39 -12.48
N TRP A 286 9.28 -9.36 -12.00
CA TRP A 286 10.74 -9.35 -11.95
C TRP A 286 11.29 -10.39 -10.98
N ILE A 287 10.62 -10.54 -9.84
CA ILE A 287 11.06 -11.33 -8.70
C ILE A 287 9.89 -12.17 -8.16
N GLN A 288 10.23 -13.31 -7.56
CA GLN A 288 9.30 -14.07 -6.73
C GLN A 288 9.55 -13.70 -5.27
N VAL A 289 8.69 -12.86 -4.69
CA VAL A 289 8.81 -12.43 -3.29
C VAL A 289 8.57 -13.59 -2.33
N GLU A 290 7.48 -14.33 -2.52
CA GLU A 290 7.13 -15.48 -1.67
C GLU A 290 6.48 -16.58 -2.52
N ARG A 291 6.57 -17.82 -2.03
CA ARG A 291 5.91 -18.97 -2.66
C ARG A 291 4.54 -19.22 -2.04
N ALA A 292 3.52 -19.29 -2.90
CA ALA A 292 2.15 -19.50 -2.47
C ALA A 292 1.99 -20.81 -1.68
N GLY A 293 1.28 -20.75 -0.56
CA GLY A 293 1.02 -21.90 0.31
C GLY A 293 2.05 -22.11 1.41
N GLU A 294 3.24 -21.50 1.32
CA GLU A 294 4.27 -21.52 2.37
C GLU A 294 4.02 -20.40 3.42
N PRO A 295 4.60 -20.47 4.63
CA PRO A 295 4.56 -19.38 5.59
C PRO A 295 5.06 -18.07 4.98
N GLY A 296 4.20 -17.04 4.93
CA GLY A 296 4.50 -15.75 4.29
C GLY A 296 4.96 -14.73 5.32
N ARG A 297 6.19 -14.24 5.19
CA ARG A 297 6.73 -13.15 6.02
C ARG A 297 5.92 -11.87 5.85
N TRP A 298 5.49 -11.54 4.63
CA TRP A 298 4.68 -10.34 4.37
C TRP A 298 3.30 -10.40 5.03
N ASN A 299 2.59 -11.50 4.84
CA ASN A 299 1.27 -11.66 5.46
C ASN A 299 1.38 -11.72 6.98
N THR A 300 2.41 -12.37 7.50
CA THR A 300 2.65 -12.44 8.94
C THR A 300 3.00 -11.07 9.52
N LEU A 301 3.94 -10.33 8.90
CA LEU A 301 4.30 -8.97 9.31
C LEU A 301 3.09 -8.03 9.32
N ARG A 302 2.33 -7.96 8.22
CA ARG A 302 1.13 -7.12 8.11
C ARG A 302 0.08 -7.50 9.16
N ALA A 303 -0.15 -8.80 9.36
CA ALA A 303 -1.10 -9.27 10.36
C ALA A 303 -0.67 -8.89 11.78
N LEU A 304 0.61 -9.10 12.14
CA LEU A 304 1.12 -8.78 13.46
C LEU A 304 1.06 -7.28 13.76
N ARG A 305 1.34 -6.42 12.78
CA ARG A 305 1.17 -4.96 12.92
C ARG A 305 -0.27 -4.59 13.22
N VAL A 306 -1.20 -5.15 12.47
CA VAL A 306 -2.63 -4.92 12.68
C VAL A 306 -3.08 -5.40 14.06
N LEU A 307 -2.67 -6.60 14.48
CA LEU A 307 -3.05 -7.15 15.78
C LEU A 307 -2.44 -6.36 16.94
N ARG A 308 -1.19 -5.90 16.80
CA ARG A 308 -0.55 -5.00 17.76
C ARG A 308 -1.26 -3.66 17.84
N TRP A 309 -1.57 -3.04 16.69
CA TRP A 309 -2.36 -1.80 16.63
C TRP A 309 -3.76 -1.98 17.20
N TRP A 310 -4.39 -3.15 17.08
CA TRP A 310 -5.71 -3.43 17.64
C TRP A 310 -5.69 -3.79 19.13
N ASP A 311 -4.50 -3.93 19.75
CA ASP A 311 -4.29 -4.41 21.12
C ASP A 311 -4.84 -5.82 21.37
N VAL A 312 -4.75 -6.68 20.35
CA VAL A 312 -4.93 -8.13 20.55
C VAL A 312 -3.60 -8.66 21.10
N ARG A 313 -3.47 -8.65 22.44
CA ARG A 313 -2.30 -9.19 23.11
C ARG A 313 -2.15 -10.66 22.79
N SER A 314 -0.91 -11.08 22.51
CA SER A 314 -0.59 -12.50 22.45
C SER A 314 -0.66 -13.08 23.86
N GLU A 315 -1.11 -14.33 24.02
CA GLU A 315 -1.23 -14.97 25.35
C GLU A 315 0.09 -14.98 26.15
N SER A 316 1.26 -14.75 25.52
CA SER A 316 2.54 -14.61 26.21
C SER A 316 2.70 -13.29 26.98
N ASP A 317 2.04 -12.21 26.57
CA ASP A 317 2.15 -10.90 27.24
C ASP A 317 1.26 -10.82 28.49
N ALA A 318 0.22 -11.64 28.58
CA ALA A 318 -0.63 -11.77 29.76
C ALA A 318 0.11 -12.43 30.94
N ALA A 319 1.15 -13.24 30.68
CA ALA A 319 1.93 -13.91 31.71
C ALA A 319 3.02 -13.02 32.33
N CYS A 320 3.37 -11.89 31.71
CA CYS A 320 4.39 -10.97 32.22
C CYS A 320 3.79 -9.71 32.89
N GLY A 321 2.47 -9.51 32.79
CA GLY A 321 1.78 -8.28 33.22
C GLY A 321 1.10 -8.32 34.60
N THR A 322 1.28 -9.37 35.40
CA THR A 322 0.70 -9.50 36.75
C THR A 322 1.75 -9.61 37.86
N ALA A 323 2.85 -8.87 37.71
CA ALA A 323 3.80 -8.65 38.80
C ALA A 323 4.33 -7.20 38.76
N ALA A 324 3.49 -6.24 39.16
CA ALA A 324 3.88 -4.95 39.73
C ALA A 324 2.68 -4.36 40.48
#